data_AF-A0A955AH76-F1
#
_entry.id   AF-A0A955AH76-F1
#
_cell.length_a   1.000
_cell.length_b   1.000
_cell.length_c   1.000
_cell.angle_alpha   90.00
_cell.angle_beta   90.00
_cell.angle_gamma   90.00
#
_symmetry.space_group_name_H-M   'P 1'
#
loop_
_entity.id
_entity.type
_entity.pdbx_description
1 polymer ?
#
loop_
_entity_poly.entity_id
_entity_poly.type
_entity_poly.pdbx_seq_one_letter_code
_entity_poly.pdbx_strand_id
1 'polypeptide(L)'
;PFSINRLTGELVVEDTSLLDFETTPSFTFTVSVTDTSGVQAVETVTVNLTNVTESTNVPAVGSIVATSATEAAFADDTDWWV
;
A
#
# COMPACT_ATOMS: atom_id res chain seq x y z
N PRO A 1 -2.32 -5.20 -12.75
CA PRO A 1 -2.35 -3.73 -12.58
C PRO A 1 -2.57 -2.93 -13.88
N PHE A 2 -2.07 -3.37 -15.05
CA PHE A 2 -2.18 -2.62 -16.31
C PHE A 2 -2.67 -3.50 -17.45
N SER A 3 -3.29 -2.88 -18.46
CA SER A 3 -3.58 -3.49 -19.76
C SER A 3 -3.16 -2.57 -20.91
N ILE A 4 -2.84 -3.17 -22.05
CA ILE A 4 -2.42 -2.43 -23.26
C ILE A 4 -3.33 -2.77 -24.44
N ASN A 5 -3.82 -1.74 -25.13
CA ASN A 5 -4.55 -1.90 -26.38
C ASN A 5 -3.57 -2.26 -27.50
N ARG A 6 -3.73 -3.46 -28.07
CA ARG A 6 -2.81 -3.99 -29.08
C ARG A 6 -2.82 -3.25 -30.42
N LEU A 7 -3.86 -2.47 -30.70
CA LEU A 7 -3.99 -1.72 -31.96
C LEU A 7 -3.54 -0.26 -31.81
N THR A 8 -3.81 0.38 -30.67
CA THR A 8 -3.50 1.80 -30.45
C THR A 8 -2.26 2.03 -29.60
N GLY A 9 -1.81 1.02 -28.84
CA GLY A 9 -0.73 1.16 -27.87
C GLY A 9 -1.14 1.86 -26.57
N GLU A 10 -2.44 2.14 -26.37
CA GLU A 10 -2.95 2.77 -25.15
C GLU A 10 -2.73 1.86 -23.93
N LEU A 11 -2.06 2.40 -22.90
CA LEU A 11 -1.81 1.72 -21.63
C LEU A 11 -2.78 2.28 -20.57
N VAL A 12 -3.55 1.42 -19.94
CA VAL A 12 -4.51 1.80 -18.88
C VAL A 12 -4.23 1.07 -17.57
N VAL A 13 -4.65 1.68 -16.46
CA VAL A 13 -4.63 1.06 -15.14
C VAL A 13 -5.89 0.23 -14.96
N GLU A 14 -5.71 -1.07 -14.76
CA GLU A 14 -6.79 -2.04 -14.51
C GLU A 14 -7.11 -2.20 -13.03
N ASP A 15 -6.10 -2.08 -12.17
CA ASP A 15 -6.27 -2.26 -10.73
C ASP A 15 -5.46 -1.20 -9.98
N THR A 16 -6.17 -0.18 -9.50
CA THR A 16 -5.59 0.94 -8.76
C THR A 16 -5.15 0.55 -7.35
N SER A 17 -5.67 -0.54 -6.78
CA SER A 17 -5.29 -0.98 -5.43
C SER A 17 -3.85 -1.47 -5.34
N LEU A 18 -3.24 -1.77 -6.49
CA LEU A 18 -1.85 -2.18 -6.63
C LEU A 18 -0.89 -1.00 -6.84
N LEU A 19 -1.39 0.23 -7.00
CA LEU A 19 -0.58 1.44 -7.18
C LEU A 19 -0.23 2.04 -5.81
N ASP A 20 0.58 1.31 -5.07
CA ASP A 20 1.07 1.71 -3.76
C ASP A 20 2.53 2.18 -3.89
N PHE A 21 2.78 3.48 -3.68
CA PHE A 21 4.13 4.05 -3.81
C PHE A 21 5.09 3.49 -2.76
N GLU A 22 4.60 3.31 -1.53
CA GLU A 22 5.38 2.85 -0.39
C GLU A 22 5.86 1.39 -0.57
N THR A 23 5.05 0.56 -1.25
CA THR A 23 5.40 -0.84 -1.51
C THR A 23 6.01 -1.06 -2.89
N THR A 24 5.52 -0.39 -3.94
CA THR A 24 5.93 -0.60 -5.34
C THR A 24 5.99 0.74 -6.09
N PRO A 25 7.11 1.47 -5.97
CA PRO A 25 7.23 2.82 -6.53
C PRO A 25 7.37 2.86 -8.05
N SER A 26 7.67 1.74 -8.70
CA SER A 26 7.77 1.67 -10.16
C SER A 26 7.41 0.30 -10.72
N PHE A 27 6.96 0.29 -11.98
CA PHE A 27 6.67 -0.90 -12.76
C PHE A 27 7.44 -0.86 -14.06
N THR A 28 8.01 -1.99 -14.46
CA THR A 28 8.73 -2.12 -15.73
C THR A 28 8.10 -3.21 -16.58
N PHE A 29 7.90 -2.90 -17.85
CA PHE A 29 7.30 -3.78 -18.84
C PHE A 29 8.22 -3.90 -20.05
N THR A 30 8.18 -5.06 -20.69
CA THR A 30 8.72 -5.24 -22.03
C THR A 30 7.56 -5.28 -23.01
N VAL A 31 7.54 -4.33 -23.95
CA VAL A 31 6.54 -4.24 -25.01
C VAL A 31 7.16 -4.78 -26.29
N SER A 32 6.50 -5.73 -26.94
CA SER A 32 6.90 -6.23 -28.26
C SER A 32 5.81 -5.91 -29.28
N VAL A 33 6.23 -5.41 -30.44
CA VAL A 33 5.37 -5.23 -31.61
C VAL A 33 5.89 -6.07 -32.75
N THR A 34 5.00 -6.78 -33.43
CA THR A 34 5.31 -7.62 -34.59
C THR A 34 4.61 -7.06 -35.82
N ASP A 35 5.36 -6.84 -36.90
CA ASP A 35 4.75 -6.46 -38.18
C ASP A 35 4.19 -7.68 -38.94
N THR A 36 3.54 -7.43 -40.08
CA THR A 36 2.96 -8.51 -40.91
C THR A 36 4.01 -9.43 -41.53
N SER A 37 5.28 -9.02 -41.56
CA SER A 37 6.40 -9.83 -42.04
C SER A 37 7.02 -10.70 -40.94
N GLY A 38 6.56 -10.56 -39.70
CA GLY A 38 7.02 -11.34 -38.54
C GLY A 38 8.23 -10.74 -37.83
N VAL A 39 8.69 -9.56 -38.24
CA VAL A 39 9.80 -8.87 -37.57
C VAL A 39 9.30 -8.23 -36.29
N GLN A 40 10.07 -8.35 -35.21
CA GLN A 40 9.74 -7.80 -33.90
C GLN A 40 10.62 -6.61 -33.53
N ALA A 41 10.00 -5.58 -32.98
CA ALA A 41 10.68 -4.55 -32.20
C ALA A 41 10.26 -4.69 -30.74
N VAL A 42 11.25 -4.62 -29.84
CA VAL A 42 11.06 -4.85 -28.41
C VAL A 42 11.63 -3.65 -27.66
N GLU A 43 10.82 -3.07 -26.77
CA GLU A 43 11.20 -1.90 -25.98
C GLU A 43 10.82 -2.07 -24.51
N THR A 44 11.58 -1.41 -23.64
CA THR A 44 11.31 -1.40 -22.21
C THR A 44 10.58 -0.12 -21.83
N VAL A 45 9.46 -0.26 -21.12
CA VAL A 45 8.66 0.86 -20.62
C VAL A 45 8.69 0.83 -19.10
N THR A 46 9.03 1.95 -18.49
CA THR A 46 9.00 2.12 -17.03
C THR A 46 7.93 3.14 -16.65
N VAL A 47 7.04 2.74 -15.76
CA VAL A 47 6.02 3.59 -15.13
C VAL A 47 6.49 3.87 -13.71
N ASN A 48 6.75 5.14 -13.41
CA ASN A 48 7.11 5.57 -12.07
C ASN A 48 5.87 6.15 -11.38
N LEU A 49 5.61 5.70 -10.16
CA LEU A 49 4.59 6.31 -9.32
C LEU A 49 5.13 7.59 -8.68
N THR A 50 4.27 8.59 -8.58
CA THR A 50 4.53 9.78 -7.78
C THR A 50 3.88 9.60 -6.42
N ASN A 51 4.63 9.82 -5.34
CA ASN A 51 4.09 9.80 -4.00
C ASN A 51 3.04 10.91 -3.84
N VAL A 52 1.90 10.55 -3.24
CA VAL A 52 0.86 11.47 -2.81
C VAL A 52 0.52 11.20 -1.35
N THR A 53 0.23 12.25 -0.58
CA THR A 53 -0.21 12.07 0.80
C THR A 53 -1.56 11.37 0.84
N GLU A 54 -1.58 10.16 1.39
CA GLU A 54 -2.82 9.42 1.65
C GLU A 54 -3.40 9.74 3.02
N SER A 55 -4.72 9.93 3.09
CA SER A 55 -5.43 10.03 4.36
C SER A 55 -5.57 8.64 4.96
N THR A 56 -4.77 8.35 5.99
CA THR A 56 -4.97 7.14 6.78
C THR A 56 -6.22 7.30 7.63
N ASN A 57 -7.29 6.60 7.23
CA ASN A 57 -8.46 6.42 8.07
C ASN A 57 -8.12 5.41 9.17
N VAL A 58 -7.25 5.80 10.12
CA VAL A 58 -7.11 5.05 11.35
C VAL A 58 -8.44 5.18 12.10
N PRO A 59 -9.20 4.09 12.33
CA PRO A 59 -10.38 4.19 13.19
C PRO A 59 -9.89 4.77 14.51
N ALA A 60 -10.54 5.83 14.97
CA ALA A 60 -10.22 6.43 16.25
C ALA A 60 -10.26 5.31 17.29
N VAL A 61 -9.09 4.91 17.79
CA VAL A 61 -9.04 4.13 19.02
C VAL A 61 -9.73 5.03 20.04
N GLY A 62 -10.93 4.64 20.47
CA GLY A 62 -11.74 5.43 21.39
C GLY A 62 -10.83 5.91 22.51
N SER A 63 -10.92 7.20 22.84
CA SER A 63 -10.15 7.82 23.90
C SER A 63 -10.05 6.87 25.08
N ILE A 64 -8.85 6.35 25.33
CA ILE A 64 -8.59 5.60 26.55
C ILE A 64 -8.61 6.66 27.64
N VAL A 65 -9.79 6.94 28.17
CA VAL A 65 -9.93 7.74 29.38
C VAL A 65 -9.36 6.84 30.48
N ALA A 66 -8.06 6.94 30.71
CA ALA A 66 -7.49 6.53 31.98
C ALA A 66 -8.09 7.48 33.02
N THR A 67 -9.29 7.16 33.49
CA THR A 67 -9.72 7.69 34.79
C THR A 67 -8.67 7.15 35.74
N SER A 68 -7.91 8.04 36.39
CA SER A 68 -7.09 7.64 37.53
C SER A 68 -8.01 6.79 38.41
N ALA A 69 -7.75 5.49 38.52
CA ALA A 69 -8.32 4.73 39.60
C ALA A 69 -7.86 5.50 40.85
N THR A 70 -8.79 6.15 41.53
CA THR A 70 -8.52 6.63 42.88
C THR A 70 -7.95 5.43 43.60
N GLU A 71 -6.71 5.53 44.09
CA GLU A 71 -6.14 4.52 44.98
C GLU A 71 -7.11 4.34 46.15
N ALA A 72 -8.01 3.36 46.02
CA ALA A 72 -8.56 2.69 47.17
C ALA A 72 -7.38 1.87 47.69
N ALA A 73 -6.62 2.54 48.56
CA ALA A 73 -5.61 2.05 49.48
C ALA A 73 -5.03 0.67 49.15
N PHE A 74 -3.71 0.60 48.99
CA PHE A 74 -2.93 -0.60 49.29
C PHE A 74 -3.48 -1.23 50.57
N ALA A 75 -4.38 -2.19 50.43
CA ALA A 75 -4.89 -2.96 51.53
C ALA A 75 -3.72 -3.83 51.97
N ASP A 76 -3.10 -3.39 53.06
CA ASP A 76 -2.37 -4.18 54.04
C ASP A 76 -2.06 -5.60 53.55
N ASP A 77 -0.93 -5.75 52.89
CA ASP A 77 -0.29 -7.05 52.68
C ASP A 77 0.23 -7.52 54.05
N THR A 78 -0.70 -7.89 54.92
CA THR A 78 -0.40 -8.74 56.07
C THR A 78 -0.41 -10.20 55.60
N ASP A 79 0.55 -10.53 54.74
CA ASP A 79 1.12 -11.87 54.71
C ASP A 79 2.64 -11.78 54.96
N TRP A 80 2.94 -11.29 56.15
CA TRP A 80 4.27 -11.36 56.75
C TRP A 80 4.54 -12.82 57.13
N TRP A 81 5.19 -13.57 56.24
CA TRP A 81 5.81 -14.89 56.46
C TRP A 81 5.28 -15.71 57.65
N VAL A 82 4.40 -16.67 57.36
CA VAL A 82 4.32 -17.93 58.10
C VAL A 82 4.55 -19.11 57.17
#